data_AF-A0A369JFA3-F1
#
_entry.id   AF-A0A369JFA3-F1
#
_cell.length_a   1.000
_cell.length_b   1.000
_cell.length_c   1.000
_cell.angle_alpha   90.00
_cell.angle_beta   90.00
_cell.angle_gamma   90.00
#
_symmetry.space_group_name_H-M   'P 1'
#
loop_
_entity.id
_entity.type
_entity.pdbx_description
1 polymer ?
#
loop_
_entity_poly.entity_id
_entity_poly.type
_entity_poly.pdbx_seq_one_letter_code
_entity_poly.pdbx_strand_id
1 'polypeptide(L)'
;MQPAPAIPPPEDEPQELARFRQEWLAELRRKAGPSTVSGKTDELASTSDVRGPTSIPAKYPVIPSTLPQVHSGPSSQTIAGIPPAVAKLSASSIEHASVPLSKHLRSALDVYRRAVEHEQRSELDEALALYRQAFRMDAHIDRVYQREEMLSSIRAAQAEPLQKTKSFAREEAIADELTTKARSWVLKAPGTRETVTVTGTIASLLAGFPPNLSFEPEIEEEPVHLQKLPDELLVMILRKLDPTTIERFASVSRKARVVSLDSTLWRNFVQMTYKPPQVPNSESMSLVVERCLSNYRRVFVEHPRIRLDGVYIAICQYVRHGLSENHWVNISHLVTYHRYLRFFPNGQVLSLLVNEDYTHQQIIPLLKPTLRMKGFFIGNWHLSGKTVQLTNLLDASGRFPLPSSDAPVSPESNDGAPYAFAMTLSLLSRPTGRWNRLDIKSYNSVKLETGEVNPIQMKNEHEFWFSKVRSYALY
;
A
#
# COMPACT_ATOMS: atom_id res chain seq x y z
N MET A 1 27.77 35.71 45.30
CA MET A 1 27.53 37.12 44.93
C MET A 1 28.12 37.36 43.55
N GLN A 2 27.26 37.38 42.53
CA GLN A 2 27.30 38.24 41.34
C GLN A 2 26.06 37.89 40.50
N PRO A 3 25.13 38.83 40.23
CA PRO A 3 23.95 38.58 39.41
C PRO A 3 24.23 38.83 37.91
N ALA A 4 23.49 38.13 37.05
CA ALA A 4 23.54 38.26 35.59
C ALA A 4 23.02 39.64 35.10
N PRO A 5 23.52 40.16 33.96
CA PRO A 5 23.13 41.48 33.45
C PRO A 5 21.76 41.48 32.76
N ALA A 6 21.04 42.60 32.94
CA ALA A 6 19.71 42.86 32.43
C ALA A 6 19.68 43.11 30.91
N ILE A 7 18.62 42.65 30.26
CA ILE A 7 18.31 42.81 28.83
C ILE A 7 17.76 44.24 28.59
N PRO A 8 18.25 44.99 27.59
CA PRO A 8 17.72 46.32 27.25
C PRO A 8 16.38 46.26 26.49
N PRO A 9 15.53 47.31 26.56
CA PRO A 9 14.20 47.36 25.94
C PRO A 9 14.25 47.46 24.41
N PRO A 10 13.16 47.08 23.70
CA PRO A 10 13.16 46.96 22.24
C PRO A 10 13.17 48.33 21.57
N GLU A 11 14.13 48.51 20.66
CA GLU A 11 14.24 49.67 19.77
C GLU A 11 13.03 49.73 18.81
N ASP A 12 12.57 50.95 18.55
CA ASP A 12 11.41 51.30 17.74
C ASP A 12 11.43 50.61 16.36
N GLU A 13 10.34 49.91 16.01
CA GLU A 13 10.17 49.35 14.66
C GLU A 13 10.33 50.47 13.62
N PRO A 14 11.15 50.28 12.56
CA PRO A 14 11.40 51.34 11.59
C PRO A 14 10.10 51.72 10.90
N GLN A 15 9.79 53.02 10.89
CA GLN A 15 8.53 53.60 10.41
C GLN A 15 8.19 53.19 8.95
N GLU A 16 9.19 52.75 8.19
CA GLU A 16 9.05 52.18 6.86
C GLU A 16 8.27 50.85 6.84
N LEU A 17 8.48 49.97 7.83
CA LEU A 17 7.71 48.71 7.94
C LEU A 17 6.24 48.97 8.26
N ALA A 18 5.96 49.98 9.07
CA ALA A 18 4.59 50.39 9.39
C ALA A 18 3.87 50.94 8.13
N ARG A 19 4.56 51.76 7.33
CA ARG A 19 4.04 52.28 6.06
C ARG A 19 3.79 51.16 5.06
N PHE A 20 4.73 50.21 4.92
CA PHE A 20 4.58 49.07 4.03
C PHE A 20 3.37 48.19 4.39
N ARG A 21 3.16 47.92 5.68
CA ARG A 21 1.97 47.18 6.16
C ARG A 21 0.67 47.91 5.83
N GLN A 22 0.65 49.24 5.92
CA GLN A 22 -0.53 50.04 5.59
C GLN A 22 -0.83 50.05 4.09
N GLU A 23 0.19 50.21 3.25
CA GLU A 23 0.05 50.16 1.78
C GLU A 23 -0.43 48.80 1.31
N TRP A 24 0.08 47.71 1.89
CA TRP A 24 -0.40 46.36 1.58
C TRP A 24 -1.86 46.17 1.99
N LEU A 25 -2.26 46.61 3.18
CA LEU A 25 -3.67 46.52 3.61
C LEU A 25 -4.61 47.32 2.69
N ALA A 26 -4.17 48.45 2.15
CA ALA A 26 -4.92 49.22 1.17
C ALA A 26 -5.06 48.49 -0.17
N GLU A 27 -3.99 47.85 -0.65
CA GLU A 27 -3.97 47.04 -1.88
C GLU A 27 -4.95 45.84 -1.78
N LEU A 28 -4.97 45.15 -0.64
CA LEU A 28 -5.90 44.04 -0.38
C LEU A 28 -7.37 44.49 -0.37
N ARG A 29 -7.65 45.68 0.22
CA ARG A 29 -8.99 46.26 0.20
C ARG A 29 -9.41 46.68 -1.20
N ARG A 30 -8.49 47.22 -2.02
CA ARG A 30 -8.74 47.56 -3.43
C ARG A 30 -9.08 46.33 -4.27
N LYS A 31 -8.42 45.21 -3.98
CA LYS A 31 -8.67 43.92 -4.65
C LYS A 31 -9.94 43.21 -4.17
N ALA A 32 -10.53 43.66 -3.07
CA ALA A 32 -11.71 43.07 -2.44
C ALA A 32 -13.01 43.90 -2.61
N GLY A 33 -13.11 44.75 -3.65
CA GLY A 33 -14.34 45.44 -4.05
C GLY A 33 -15.32 44.56 -4.86
N PRO A 34 -16.63 44.88 -4.89
CA PRO A 34 -17.69 43.89 -4.65
C PRO A 34 -18.28 43.23 -5.90
N SER A 35 -18.55 41.93 -5.78
CA SER A 35 -19.47 41.17 -6.62
C SER A 35 -20.90 41.70 -6.45
N THR A 36 -21.43 42.34 -7.49
CA THR A 36 -22.81 42.80 -7.55
C THR A 36 -23.69 41.75 -8.23
N VAL A 37 -24.69 41.27 -7.49
CA VAL A 37 -25.85 40.53 -7.98
C VAL A 37 -26.85 41.54 -8.54
N SER A 38 -27.27 41.39 -9.79
CA SER A 38 -28.58 41.87 -10.25
C SER A 38 -29.03 41.07 -11.46
N GLY A 39 -30.21 40.46 -11.36
CA GLY A 39 -30.94 39.91 -12.50
C GLY A 39 -31.72 40.98 -13.26
N LYS A 40 -31.96 40.74 -14.55
CA LYS A 40 -33.19 41.06 -15.29
C LYS A 40 -33.23 40.25 -16.59
N THR A 41 -34.43 39.82 -16.91
CA THR A 41 -34.90 39.09 -18.10
C THR A 41 -34.93 39.98 -19.35
N ASP A 42 -34.71 39.40 -20.54
CA ASP A 42 -35.67 39.40 -21.67
C ASP A 42 -35.10 38.70 -22.93
N GLU A 43 -36.04 38.38 -23.84
CA GLU A 43 -36.12 37.33 -24.86
C GLU A 43 -35.27 37.41 -26.14
N LEU A 44 -35.15 36.20 -26.74
CA LEU A 44 -35.05 35.80 -28.16
C LEU A 44 -34.03 36.48 -29.12
N ALA A 45 -33.08 35.66 -29.61
CA ALA A 45 -32.98 35.32 -31.04
C ALA A 45 -31.99 34.17 -31.30
N SER A 46 -32.43 33.21 -32.09
CA SER A 46 -31.69 32.10 -32.69
C SER A 46 -30.54 32.56 -33.59
N THR A 47 -29.42 31.82 -33.58
CA THR A 47 -28.81 31.27 -34.81
C THR A 47 -27.68 30.30 -34.45
N SER A 48 -27.77 29.14 -35.09
CA SER A 48 -26.76 28.10 -35.22
C SER A 48 -25.48 28.61 -35.87
N ASP A 49 -24.31 28.17 -35.41
CA ASP A 49 -23.36 27.59 -36.36
C ASP A 49 -22.28 26.71 -35.72
N VAL A 50 -22.05 25.61 -36.42
CA VAL A 50 -21.11 24.53 -36.17
C VAL A 50 -19.74 24.95 -36.70
N ARG A 51 -18.68 24.87 -35.88
CA ARG A 51 -17.33 24.61 -36.39
C ARG A 51 -16.39 24.05 -35.33
N GLY A 52 -15.83 22.88 -35.64
CA GLY A 52 -14.89 22.15 -34.79
C GLY A 52 -13.53 22.83 -34.65
N PRO A 53 -12.69 22.38 -33.70
CA PRO A 53 -11.36 22.96 -33.51
C PRO A 53 -10.37 22.41 -34.55
N THR A 54 -9.85 23.32 -35.36
CA THR A 54 -8.70 23.13 -36.24
C THR A 54 -7.43 22.95 -35.41
N SER A 55 -6.65 21.95 -35.82
CA SER A 55 -5.28 21.66 -35.41
C SER A 55 -4.33 22.83 -35.62
N ILE A 56 -3.41 23.05 -34.67
CA ILE A 56 -2.20 23.85 -34.87
C ILE A 56 -0.98 23.01 -34.45
N PRO A 57 0.12 23.02 -35.22
CA PRO A 57 1.11 21.95 -35.26
C PRO A 57 2.32 22.18 -34.35
N ALA A 58 2.91 21.07 -33.91
CA ALA A 58 4.16 20.98 -33.19
C ALA A 58 5.38 21.20 -34.12
N LYS A 59 6.37 21.94 -33.62
CA LYS A 59 7.70 22.24 -34.19
C LYS A 59 8.52 22.77 -32.99
N TYR A 60 9.66 22.27 -32.52
CA TYR A 60 10.86 21.54 -33.00
C TYR A 60 11.59 20.94 -31.75
N PRO A 61 12.86 20.47 -31.79
CA PRO A 61 13.52 19.50 -32.64
C PRO A 61 14.16 18.33 -31.85
N VAL A 62 14.47 17.25 -32.57
CA VAL A 62 15.27 16.09 -32.14
C VAL A 62 16.75 16.49 -32.09
N ILE A 63 17.46 16.11 -31.02
CA ILE A 63 18.93 16.12 -30.95
C ILE A 63 19.42 14.69 -30.66
N PRO A 64 20.42 14.16 -31.39
CA PRO A 64 20.83 12.76 -31.31
C PRO A 64 21.72 12.44 -30.10
N SER A 65 21.59 11.21 -29.62
CA SER A 65 22.45 10.55 -28.63
C SER A 65 23.90 10.37 -29.11
N THR A 66 24.85 10.65 -28.22
CA THR A 66 26.19 10.05 -28.26
C THR A 66 26.64 9.73 -26.84
N LEU A 67 26.64 8.43 -26.49
CA LEU A 67 27.35 7.86 -25.34
C LEU A 67 28.73 7.40 -25.81
N PRO A 68 29.82 7.69 -25.09
CA PRO A 68 31.13 7.10 -25.37
C PRO A 68 31.18 5.63 -24.94
N GLN A 69 31.65 4.77 -25.83
CA GLN A 69 32.04 3.38 -25.54
C GLN A 69 33.26 3.36 -24.60
N VAL A 70 33.24 2.49 -23.58
CA VAL A 70 34.44 2.06 -22.86
C VAL A 70 34.52 0.54 -22.92
N HIS A 71 35.71 0.08 -23.30
CA HIS A 71 36.07 -1.28 -23.65
C HIS A 71 35.94 -2.28 -22.49
N SER A 72 35.55 -3.49 -22.87
CA SER A 72 35.60 -4.73 -22.10
C SER A 72 37.03 -5.24 -21.90
N GLY A 73 37.32 -5.74 -20.70
CA GLY A 73 38.43 -6.66 -20.43
C GLY A 73 38.03 -7.64 -19.30
N PRO A 74 38.37 -8.94 -19.38
CA PRO A 74 37.94 -9.95 -18.42
C PRO A 74 38.92 -10.01 -17.24
N SER A 75 38.42 -10.23 -16.02
CA SER A 75 39.25 -10.67 -14.91
C SER A 75 38.49 -11.69 -14.07
N SER A 76 38.96 -12.93 -14.18
CA SER A 76 38.70 -14.03 -13.25
C SER A 76 39.11 -13.65 -11.84
N GLN A 77 38.21 -13.79 -10.87
CA GLN A 77 38.58 -14.12 -9.49
C GLN A 77 37.54 -15.07 -8.88
N THR A 78 38.07 -16.20 -8.43
CA THR A 78 37.39 -17.31 -7.76
C THR A 78 37.25 -17.00 -6.26
N ILE A 79 36.02 -17.16 -5.75
CA ILE A 79 35.54 -17.57 -4.41
C ILE A 79 36.35 -17.17 -3.16
N ALA A 80 35.72 -16.39 -2.27
CA ALA A 80 35.58 -16.71 -0.83
C ALA A 80 34.60 -15.75 -0.13
N GLY A 81 33.55 -16.30 0.50
CA GLY A 81 32.76 -15.58 1.50
C GLY A 81 31.25 -15.51 1.23
N ILE A 82 30.49 -16.36 1.92
CA ILE A 82 29.03 -16.28 2.03
C ILE A 82 28.70 -15.11 2.97
N PRO A 83 27.96 -14.05 2.56
CA PRO A 83 27.39 -13.12 3.53
C PRO A 83 26.16 -13.76 4.22
N PRO A 84 26.02 -13.63 5.56
CA PRO A 84 25.02 -14.33 6.38
C PRO A 84 23.56 -13.85 6.21
N ALA A 85 23.25 -13.09 5.16
CA ALA A 85 22.00 -12.33 5.06
C ALA A 85 20.81 -13.08 4.42
N VAL A 86 20.98 -14.32 3.95
CA VAL A 86 19.93 -15.02 3.16
C VAL A 86 19.15 -16.08 3.98
N ALA A 87 19.48 -16.27 5.26
CA ALA A 87 18.86 -17.29 6.13
C ALA A 87 17.42 -16.98 6.61
N LYS A 88 16.67 -16.08 5.94
CA LYS A 88 15.28 -15.73 6.33
C LYS A 88 14.31 -15.64 5.15
N LEU A 89 14.36 -16.60 4.23
CA LEU A 89 13.28 -16.85 3.28
C LEU A 89 12.36 -17.94 3.83
N SER A 90 11.10 -17.61 4.11
CA SER A 90 10.09 -18.56 4.58
C SER A 90 9.67 -19.51 3.45
N ALA A 91 9.32 -20.76 3.79
CA ALA A 91 8.94 -21.82 2.86
C ALA A 91 7.84 -21.42 1.83
N SER A 92 6.95 -20.50 2.20
CA SER A 92 5.93 -19.92 1.31
C SER A 92 6.47 -19.06 0.16
N SER A 93 7.69 -18.52 0.29
CA SER A 93 8.35 -17.75 -0.79
C SER A 93 9.00 -18.65 -1.85
N ILE A 94 9.18 -19.94 -1.54
CA ILE A 94 9.88 -20.90 -2.40
C ILE A 94 8.91 -21.57 -3.38
N GLU A 95 7.66 -21.83 -2.97
CA GLU A 95 6.64 -22.43 -3.85
C GLU A 95 6.20 -21.47 -4.98
N HIS A 96 6.25 -20.16 -4.76
CA HIS A 96 5.93 -19.17 -5.78
C HIS A 96 7.11 -18.79 -6.69
N ALA A 97 8.33 -19.28 -6.41
CA ALA A 97 9.53 -19.00 -7.19
C ALA A 97 9.87 -20.11 -8.21
N SER A 98 9.18 -21.25 -8.19
CA SER A 98 9.32 -22.30 -9.19
C SER A 98 8.54 -21.95 -10.45
N VAL A 99 9.16 -21.15 -11.32
CA VAL A 99 8.75 -21.07 -12.72
C VAL A 99 8.83 -22.49 -13.30
N PRO A 100 7.80 -22.99 -14.00
CA PRO A 100 7.92 -24.26 -14.71
C PRO A 100 9.04 -24.15 -15.74
N LEU A 101 10.19 -24.73 -15.41
CA LEU A 101 11.37 -24.77 -16.28
C LEU A 101 10.96 -25.36 -17.63
N SER A 102 11.23 -24.65 -18.73
CA SER A 102 10.90 -25.13 -20.09
C SER A 102 11.61 -26.46 -20.37
N LYS A 103 11.05 -27.31 -21.25
CA LYS A 103 11.65 -28.62 -21.58
C LYS A 103 13.09 -28.48 -22.09
N HIS A 104 13.38 -27.40 -22.82
CA HIS A 104 14.71 -27.06 -23.30
C HIS A 104 15.67 -26.74 -22.14
N LEU A 105 15.25 -25.89 -21.20
CA LEU A 105 16.08 -25.48 -20.07
C LEU A 105 16.35 -26.65 -19.11
N ARG A 106 15.40 -27.59 -18.95
CA ARG A 106 15.62 -28.85 -18.21
C ARG A 106 16.67 -29.72 -18.87
N SER A 107 16.56 -29.90 -20.19
CA SER A 107 17.54 -30.66 -20.97
C SER A 107 18.94 -30.04 -20.90
N ALA A 108 19.04 -28.71 -20.92
CA ALA A 108 20.30 -28.00 -20.78
C ALA A 108 20.92 -28.17 -19.38
N LEU A 109 20.08 -28.14 -18.34
CA LEU A 109 20.49 -28.33 -16.96
C LEU A 109 21.00 -29.75 -16.73
N ASP A 110 20.31 -30.76 -17.25
CA ASP A 110 20.72 -32.16 -17.11
C ASP A 110 22.08 -32.44 -17.77
N VAL A 111 22.38 -31.80 -18.92
CA VAL A 111 23.71 -31.89 -19.56
C VAL A 111 24.78 -31.19 -18.73
N TYR A 112 24.46 -30.05 -18.11
CA TYR A 112 25.37 -29.35 -17.20
C TYR A 112 25.66 -30.17 -15.93
N ARG A 113 24.65 -30.83 -15.35
CA ARG A 113 24.81 -31.70 -14.18
C ARG A 113 25.74 -32.88 -14.47
N ARG A 114 25.61 -33.50 -15.65
CA ARG A 114 26.55 -34.54 -16.09
C ARG A 114 27.97 -34.01 -16.24
N ALA A 115 28.15 -32.79 -16.76
CA ALA A 115 29.47 -32.16 -16.85
C ALA A 115 30.14 -32.03 -15.47
N VAL A 116 29.39 -31.60 -14.45
CA VAL A 116 29.85 -31.50 -13.06
C VAL A 116 30.19 -32.87 -12.46
N GLU A 117 29.41 -33.92 -12.76
CA GLU A 117 29.71 -35.28 -12.31
C GLU A 117 31.02 -35.81 -12.90
N HIS A 118 31.28 -35.57 -14.19
CA HIS A 118 32.54 -35.94 -14.84
C HIS A 118 33.73 -35.12 -14.30
N GLU A 119 33.53 -33.85 -13.98
CA GLU A 119 34.52 -33.01 -13.30
C GLU A 119 34.86 -33.56 -11.90
N GLN A 120 33.86 -33.98 -11.13
CA GLN A 120 34.05 -34.64 -9.83
C GLN A 120 34.77 -35.99 -9.94
N ARG A 121 34.61 -36.70 -11.06
CA ARG A 121 35.33 -37.94 -11.38
C ARG A 121 36.71 -37.71 -11.98
N SER A 122 37.15 -36.45 -12.10
CA SER A 122 38.43 -36.04 -12.72
C SER A 122 38.56 -36.36 -14.22
N GLU A 123 37.44 -36.56 -14.93
CA GLU A 123 37.37 -36.80 -16.38
C GLU A 123 37.18 -35.45 -17.13
N LEU A 124 38.26 -34.66 -17.17
CA LEU A 124 38.20 -33.26 -17.61
C LEU A 124 37.84 -33.08 -19.10
N ASP A 125 38.28 -34.00 -19.96
CA ASP A 125 38.06 -33.89 -21.42
C ASP A 125 36.57 -34.05 -21.78
N GLU A 126 35.88 -34.99 -21.13
CA GLU A 126 34.44 -35.22 -21.31
C GLU A 126 33.62 -34.11 -20.64
N ALA A 127 34.04 -33.65 -19.46
CA ALA A 127 33.41 -32.53 -18.77
C ALA A 127 33.43 -31.24 -19.62
N LEU A 128 34.56 -30.92 -20.26
CA LEU A 128 34.68 -29.73 -21.13
C LEU A 128 33.79 -29.82 -22.37
N ALA A 129 33.63 -31.01 -22.95
CA ALA A 129 32.72 -31.21 -24.09
C ALA A 129 31.26 -30.96 -23.69
N LEU A 130 30.84 -31.48 -22.54
CA LEU A 130 29.50 -31.30 -21.98
C LEU A 130 29.24 -29.86 -21.54
N TYR A 131 30.22 -29.16 -20.96
CA TYR A 131 30.09 -27.74 -20.65
C TYR A 131 29.87 -26.90 -21.90
N ARG A 132 30.66 -27.12 -22.96
CA ARG A 132 30.48 -26.43 -24.25
C ARG A 132 29.09 -26.70 -24.84
N GLN A 133 28.59 -27.92 -24.71
CA GLN A 133 27.25 -28.27 -25.16
C GLN A 133 26.16 -27.56 -24.33
N ALA A 134 26.31 -27.51 -23.01
CA ALA A 134 25.37 -26.82 -22.11
C ALA A 134 25.30 -25.31 -22.38
N PHE A 135 26.45 -24.63 -22.53
CA PHE A 135 26.50 -23.20 -22.83
C PHE A 135 26.04 -22.84 -24.24
N ARG A 136 26.09 -23.79 -25.19
CA ARG A 136 25.49 -23.61 -26.52
C ARG A 136 23.96 -23.65 -26.48
N MET A 137 23.38 -24.43 -25.58
CA MET A 137 21.93 -24.48 -25.38
C MET A 137 21.45 -23.23 -24.65
N ASP A 138 22.08 -22.89 -23.52
CA ASP A 138 21.71 -21.72 -22.72
C ASP A 138 22.94 -21.01 -22.16
N ALA A 139 23.08 -19.71 -22.48
CA ALA A 139 24.24 -18.91 -22.10
C ALA A 139 24.35 -18.63 -20.57
N HIS A 140 23.27 -18.83 -19.82
CA HIS A 140 23.19 -18.54 -18.38
C HIS A 140 22.98 -19.79 -17.51
N ILE A 141 23.33 -20.97 -18.02
CA ILE A 141 23.04 -22.25 -17.36
C ILE A 141 23.68 -22.40 -15.97
N ASP A 142 24.88 -21.82 -15.77
CA ASP A 142 25.59 -21.84 -14.48
C ASP A 142 24.79 -21.17 -13.34
N ARG A 143 24.17 -20.01 -13.61
CA ARG A 143 23.32 -19.32 -12.62
C ARG A 143 22.07 -20.11 -12.28
N VAL A 144 21.52 -20.85 -13.25
CA VAL A 144 20.35 -21.69 -13.06
C VAL A 144 20.70 -22.90 -12.20
N TYR A 145 21.85 -23.53 -12.46
CA TYR A 145 22.37 -24.64 -11.66
C TYR A 145 22.62 -24.24 -10.20
N GLN A 146 23.32 -23.13 -9.95
CA GLN A 146 23.58 -22.62 -8.60
C GLN A 146 22.29 -22.32 -7.82
N ARG A 147 21.29 -21.78 -8.51
CA ARG A 147 19.97 -21.53 -7.91
C ARG A 147 19.25 -22.83 -7.54
N GLU A 148 19.32 -23.87 -8.38
CA GLU A 148 18.71 -25.17 -8.09
C GLU A 148 19.42 -25.87 -6.92
N GLU A 149 20.75 -25.79 -6.84
CA GLU A 149 21.54 -26.35 -5.75
C GLU A 149 21.26 -25.62 -4.41
N MET A 150 21.10 -24.29 -4.45
CA MET A 150 20.68 -23.50 -3.29
C MET A 150 19.28 -23.91 -2.81
N LEU A 151 18.32 -24.09 -3.72
CA LEU A 151 16.98 -24.52 -3.36
C LEU A 151 16.96 -25.97 -2.83
N SER A 152 17.77 -26.84 -3.42
CA SER A 152 17.89 -28.25 -3.02
C SER A 152 18.56 -28.40 -1.67
N SER A 153 19.60 -27.61 -1.37
CA SER A 153 20.25 -27.58 -0.05
C SER A 153 19.35 -27.02 1.04
N ILE A 154 18.54 -25.99 0.74
CA ILE A 154 17.50 -25.49 1.66
C ILE A 154 16.44 -26.58 1.92
N ARG A 155 16.00 -27.30 0.88
CA ARG A 155 15.04 -28.40 1.02
C ARG A 155 15.62 -29.59 1.79
N ALA A 156 16.90 -29.92 1.59
CA ALA A 156 17.60 -30.98 2.32
C ALA A 156 17.83 -30.61 3.80
N ALA A 157 18.18 -29.35 4.10
CA ALA A 157 18.29 -28.85 5.47
C ALA A 157 16.95 -28.84 6.22
N GLN A 158 15.82 -28.83 5.50
CA GLN A 158 14.48 -29.00 6.04
C GLN A 158 14.04 -30.47 6.19
N ALA A 159 14.78 -31.42 5.59
CA ALA A 159 14.42 -32.83 5.51
C ALA A 159 15.24 -33.77 6.43
N GLU A 160 16.20 -33.25 7.19
CA GLU A 160 16.93 -34.02 8.22
C GLU A 160 15.97 -34.54 9.32
N PRO A 161 15.76 -35.86 9.47
CA PRO A 161 14.93 -36.44 10.51
C PRO A 161 15.76 -36.79 11.76
N LEU A 162 15.22 -36.48 12.94
CA LEU A 162 15.71 -36.96 14.24
C LEU A 162 15.94 -38.48 14.24
N GLN A 163 17.16 -38.90 14.58
CA GLN A 163 17.50 -40.31 14.78
C GLN A 163 16.77 -40.90 16.00
N LYS A 164 16.12 -42.04 15.77
CA LYS A 164 15.42 -42.91 16.73
C LYS A 164 16.38 -43.56 17.74
N THR A 165 16.04 -43.51 19.02
CA THR A 165 16.35 -44.59 19.97
C THR A 165 15.08 -45.37 20.32
N LYS A 166 15.22 -46.69 20.34
CA LYS A 166 14.21 -47.73 20.50
C LYS A 166 13.37 -47.58 21.78
N SER A 167 12.06 -47.78 21.68
CA SER A 167 11.33 -48.76 22.49
C SER A 167 9.86 -48.82 22.11
N PHE A 168 9.43 -49.99 21.65
CA PHE A 168 8.05 -50.46 21.65
C PHE A 168 7.46 -50.33 23.07
N ALA A 169 6.51 -49.40 23.26
CA ALA A 169 5.51 -49.35 24.34
C ALA A 169 4.93 -47.93 24.45
N ARG A 170 4.22 -47.44 23.42
CA ARG A 170 3.52 -46.14 23.52
C ARG A 170 2.30 -46.02 22.60
N GLU A 171 1.57 -47.11 22.38
CA GLU A 171 0.29 -47.03 21.64
C GLU A 171 -0.92 -46.89 22.58
N GLU A 172 -0.86 -47.37 23.81
CA GLU A 172 -1.96 -47.16 24.79
C GLU A 172 -2.00 -45.74 25.39
N ALA A 173 -0.86 -45.05 25.49
CA ALA A 173 -0.80 -43.71 26.08
C ALA A 173 -1.30 -42.59 25.14
N ILE A 174 -1.33 -42.82 23.82
CA ILE A 174 -1.78 -41.83 22.84
C ILE A 174 -3.31 -41.78 22.79
N ALA A 175 -4.00 -42.92 23.01
CA ALA A 175 -5.45 -42.97 23.06
C ALA A 175 -6.02 -42.17 24.23
N ASP A 176 -5.40 -42.24 25.42
CA ASP A 176 -5.84 -41.47 26.59
C ASP A 176 -5.56 -39.97 26.46
N GLU A 177 -4.45 -39.58 25.81
CA GLU A 177 -4.14 -38.17 25.53
C GLU A 177 -5.06 -37.58 24.44
N LEU A 178 -5.44 -38.38 23.44
CA LEU A 178 -6.39 -37.98 22.40
C LEU A 178 -7.82 -37.93 22.93
N THR A 179 -8.19 -38.78 23.88
CA THR A 179 -9.51 -38.79 24.51
C THR A 179 -9.65 -37.64 25.52
N THR A 180 -8.58 -37.28 26.24
CA THR A 180 -8.56 -36.07 27.08
C THR A 180 -8.54 -34.78 26.25
N LYS A 181 -7.84 -34.76 25.10
CA LYS A 181 -7.96 -33.67 24.12
C LYS A 181 -9.33 -33.64 23.44
N ALA A 182 -9.96 -34.75 23.10
CA ALA A 182 -11.31 -34.74 22.52
C ALA A 182 -12.37 -34.25 23.53
N ARG A 183 -12.19 -34.56 24.83
CA ARG A 183 -13.05 -34.04 25.90
C ARG A 183 -12.90 -32.54 26.13
N SER A 184 -11.76 -31.93 25.80
CA SER A 184 -11.60 -30.46 25.85
C SER A 184 -12.21 -29.74 24.65
N TRP A 185 -12.66 -30.47 23.62
CA TRP A 185 -13.34 -29.95 22.43
C TRP A 185 -14.86 -30.19 22.46
N VAL A 186 -15.37 -30.82 23.52
CA VAL A 186 -16.81 -30.84 23.83
C VAL A 186 -17.21 -29.45 24.30
N LEU A 187 -18.19 -28.86 23.60
CA LEU A 187 -18.77 -27.53 23.78
C LEU A 187 -18.38 -26.84 25.09
N LYS A 188 -17.51 -25.83 24.98
CA LYS A 188 -17.41 -24.79 26.02
C LYS A 188 -18.79 -24.14 26.12
N ALA A 189 -19.52 -24.48 27.16
CA ALA A 189 -20.77 -23.82 27.54
C ALA A 189 -20.56 -22.29 27.58
N PRO A 190 -21.59 -21.47 27.31
CA PRO A 190 -21.46 -20.02 27.25
C PRO A 190 -21.25 -19.47 28.67
N GLY A 191 -20.02 -19.49 29.14
CA GLY A 191 -19.75 -19.29 30.56
C GLY A 191 -18.29 -19.08 30.88
N THR A 192 -17.57 -18.30 30.08
CA THR A 192 -16.39 -17.54 30.53
C THR A 192 -16.02 -16.54 29.43
N ARG A 193 -16.73 -15.41 29.43
CA ARG A 193 -16.15 -14.19 28.89
C ARG A 193 -14.92 -13.93 29.78
N GLU A 194 -13.71 -13.92 29.22
CA GLU A 194 -12.59 -13.28 29.91
C GLU A 194 -13.03 -11.84 30.17
N THR A 195 -13.50 -11.58 31.39
CA THR A 195 -13.90 -10.28 31.83
C THR A 195 -12.64 -9.45 31.85
N VAL A 196 -12.58 -8.46 30.96
CA VAL A 196 -11.63 -7.36 31.08
C VAL A 196 -11.73 -6.89 32.53
N THR A 197 -10.69 -7.08 33.32
CA THR A 197 -10.65 -6.66 34.72
C THR A 197 -10.62 -5.15 34.73
N VAL A 198 -11.81 -4.57 34.84
CA VAL A 198 -12.01 -3.13 34.96
C VAL A 198 -11.37 -2.70 36.27
N THR A 199 -10.31 -1.90 36.22
CA THR A 199 -9.59 -1.45 37.43
C THR A 199 -10.40 -0.42 38.22
N GLY A 200 -10.31 -0.53 39.55
CA GLY A 200 -10.81 0.34 40.63
C GLY A 200 -11.85 1.42 40.28
N THR A 201 -11.41 2.56 39.75
CA THR A 201 -12.25 3.73 39.51
C THR A 201 -13.34 3.51 38.47
N ILE A 202 -13.04 2.77 37.39
CA ILE A 202 -14.05 2.46 36.37
C ILE A 202 -15.07 1.45 36.93
N ALA A 203 -14.64 0.50 37.77
CA ALA A 203 -15.56 -0.43 38.41
C ALA A 203 -16.52 0.28 39.38
N SER A 204 -16.02 1.27 40.13
CA SER A 204 -16.84 2.13 41.00
C SER A 204 -17.86 2.96 40.19
N LEU A 205 -17.44 3.52 39.06
CA LEU A 205 -18.35 4.24 38.14
C LEU A 205 -19.43 3.33 37.56
N LEU A 206 -19.07 2.12 37.15
CA LEU A 206 -20.01 1.13 36.62
C LEU A 206 -21.02 0.66 37.68
N ALA A 207 -20.59 0.55 38.95
CA ALA A 207 -21.49 0.21 40.06
C ALA A 207 -22.55 1.28 40.33
N GLY A 208 -22.26 2.54 40.00
CA GLY A 208 -23.23 3.64 40.08
C GLY A 208 -24.22 3.70 38.91
N PHE A 209 -24.14 2.80 37.93
CA PHE A 209 -25.04 2.81 36.78
C PHE A 209 -26.30 1.98 37.04
N PRO A 210 -27.49 2.45 36.59
CA PRO A 210 -28.70 1.68 36.72
C PRO A 210 -28.61 0.38 35.89
N PRO A 211 -29.16 -0.75 36.39
CA PRO A 211 -29.09 -2.03 35.69
C PRO A 211 -29.92 -2.03 34.39
N ASN A 212 -30.99 -1.25 34.35
CA ASN A 212 -31.84 -1.06 33.17
C ASN A 212 -31.54 0.30 32.57
N LEU A 213 -30.95 0.30 31.36
CA LEU A 213 -30.68 1.52 30.62
C LEU A 213 -31.90 1.89 29.78
N SER A 214 -32.34 3.14 29.86
CA SER A 214 -33.40 3.73 29.03
C SER A 214 -32.89 4.95 28.26
N PHE A 215 -33.65 5.38 27.27
CA PHE A 215 -33.46 6.71 26.69
C PHE A 215 -34.21 7.70 27.56
N GLU A 216 -33.50 8.70 28.08
CA GLU A 216 -34.05 9.75 28.93
C GLU A 216 -34.08 11.05 28.11
N PRO A 217 -35.15 11.85 28.21
CA PRO A 217 -35.18 13.14 27.54
C PRO A 217 -34.25 14.13 28.24
N GLU A 218 -33.67 15.05 27.47
CA GLU A 218 -32.92 16.18 28.03
C GLU A 218 -33.87 17.18 28.72
N ILE A 219 -35.09 17.29 28.20
CA ILE A 219 -36.17 18.11 28.74
C ILE A 219 -37.29 17.19 29.21
N GLU A 220 -37.58 17.16 30.52
CA GLU A 220 -38.54 16.22 31.12
C GLU A 220 -39.95 16.24 30.51
N GLU A 221 -40.36 17.38 29.93
CA GLU A 221 -41.67 17.57 29.31
C GLU A 221 -41.78 16.97 27.90
N GLU A 222 -40.66 16.62 27.26
CA GLU A 222 -40.65 16.11 25.89
C GLU A 222 -40.73 14.56 25.82
N PRO A 223 -41.54 13.99 24.92
CA PRO A 223 -41.65 12.55 24.77
C PRO A 223 -40.45 11.94 24.03
N VAL A 224 -39.88 10.85 24.56
CA VAL A 224 -38.82 10.09 23.88
C VAL A 224 -39.41 9.03 22.95
N HIS A 225 -39.58 9.36 21.67
CA HIS A 225 -40.10 8.43 20.67
C HIS A 225 -39.19 7.19 20.45
N LEU A 226 -37.88 7.36 20.59
CA LEU A 226 -36.89 6.28 20.48
C LEU A 226 -37.09 5.17 21.51
N GLN A 227 -37.68 5.47 22.68
CA GLN A 227 -37.95 4.47 23.72
C GLN A 227 -39.09 3.53 23.35
N LYS A 228 -39.96 3.92 22.41
CA LYS A 228 -41.07 3.06 21.93
C LYS A 228 -40.58 1.92 21.02
N LEU A 229 -39.37 2.02 20.47
CA LEU A 229 -38.81 0.99 19.62
C LEU A 229 -38.14 -0.11 20.45
N PRO A 230 -38.42 -1.39 20.15
CA PRO A 230 -37.62 -2.51 20.64
C PRO A 230 -36.16 -2.40 20.19
N ASP A 231 -35.25 -2.94 21.00
CA ASP A 231 -33.81 -2.84 20.75
C ASP A 231 -33.41 -3.58 19.46
N GLU A 232 -34.13 -4.63 19.07
CA GLU A 232 -33.92 -5.38 17.83
C GLU A 232 -34.16 -4.50 16.60
N LEU A 233 -35.20 -3.66 16.62
CA LEU A 233 -35.48 -2.72 15.53
C LEU A 233 -34.41 -1.63 15.46
N LEU A 234 -33.92 -1.17 16.61
CA LEU A 234 -32.80 -0.23 16.65
C LEU A 234 -31.54 -0.84 16.02
N VAL A 235 -31.19 -2.08 16.36
CA VAL A 235 -30.06 -2.80 15.74
C VAL A 235 -30.27 -2.94 14.23
N MET A 236 -31.49 -3.27 13.76
CA MET A 236 -31.80 -3.34 12.33
C MET A 236 -31.63 -2.00 11.61
N ILE A 237 -32.05 -0.90 12.23
CA ILE A 237 -31.86 0.47 11.69
C ILE A 237 -30.36 0.80 11.64
N LEU A 238 -29.64 0.57 12.74
CA LEU A 238 -28.19 0.86 12.83
C LEU A 238 -27.38 0.08 11.81
N ARG A 239 -27.80 -1.15 11.45
CA ARG A 239 -27.14 -1.97 10.41
C ARG A 239 -27.14 -1.31 9.02
N LYS A 240 -28.02 -0.34 8.78
CA LYS A 240 -28.10 0.40 7.50
C LYS A 240 -27.25 1.68 7.49
N LEU A 241 -26.63 2.04 8.61
CA LEU A 241 -25.89 3.28 8.77
C LEU A 241 -24.38 3.07 8.66
N ASP A 242 -23.66 4.14 8.33
CA ASP A 242 -22.21 4.14 8.32
C ASP A 242 -21.63 3.97 9.74
N PRO A 243 -20.43 3.37 9.88
CA PRO A 243 -19.76 3.21 11.17
C PRO A 243 -19.54 4.56 11.88
N THR A 244 -19.34 5.64 11.13
CA THR A 244 -19.21 6.99 11.71
C THR A 244 -20.52 7.50 12.32
N THR A 245 -21.65 7.21 11.70
CA THR A 245 -22.98 7.58 12.20
C THR A 245 -23.34 6.73 13.42
N ILE A 246 -22.98 5.45 13.42
CA ILE A 246 -23.16 4.55 14.57
C ILE A 246 -22.38 5.08 15.79
N GLU A 247 -21.13 5.51 15.63
CA GLU A 247 -20.36 6.09 16.74
C GLU A 247 -20.92 7.43 17.24
N ARG A 248 -21.46 8.27 16.34
CA ARG A 248 -22.15 9.50 16.74
C ARG A 248 -23.43 9.20 17.52
N PHE A 249 -24.20 8.21 17.09
CA PHE A 249 -25.35 7.72 17.85
C PHE A 249 -24.92 7.18 19.22
N ALA A 250 -23.82 6.44 19.27
CA ALA A 250 -23.27 5.89 20.50
C ALA A 250 -22.87 6.95 21.54
N SER A 251 -22.58 8.19 21.13
CA SER A 251 -22.28 9.29 22.04
C SER A 251 -23.51 9.99 22.64
N VAL A 252 -24.73 9.68 22.18
CA VAL A 252 -25.95 10.36 22.63
C VAL A 252 -26.34 9.94 24.05
N SER A 253 -26.36 8.65 24.34
CA SER A 253 -26.76 8.13 25.65
C SER A 253 -26.03 6.83 26.00
N ARG A 254 -26.07 6.46 27.28
CA ARG A 254 -25.52 5.18 27.75
C ARG A 254 -26.22 3.98 27.08
N LYS A 255 -27.55 4.03 26.93
CA LYS A 255 -28.31 3.01 26.19
C LYS A 255 -27.86 2.94 24.74
N ALA A 256 -27.73 4.09 24.06
CA ALA A 256 -27.23 4.15 22.68
C ALA A 256 -25.84 3.52 22.55
N ARG A 257 -24.95 3.77 23.52
CA ARG A 257 -23.63 3.14 23.57
C ARG A 257 -23.72 1.62 23.66
N VAL A 258 -24.54 1.08 24.56
CA VAL A 258 -24.70 -0.38 24.71
C VAL A 258 -25.28 -1.01 23.45
N VAL A 259 -26.34 -0.45 22.88
CA VAL A 259 -26.96 -0.95 21.63
C VAL A 259 -25.95 -0.91 20.46
N SER A 260 -25.16 0.17 20.35
CA SER A 260 -24.13 0.29 19.30
C SER A 260 -22.99 -0.72 19.41
N LEU A 261 -22.78 -1.31 20.60
CA LEU A 261 -21.73 -2.30 20.83
C LEU A 261 -22.15 -3.72 20.43
N ASP A 262 -23.38 -3.91 19.95
CA ASP A 262 -23.85 -5.22 19.52
C ASP A 262 -22.94 -5.83 18.45
N SER A 263 -22.59 -7.11 18.66
CA SER A 263 -21.63 -7.82 17.84
C SER A 263 -22.10 -8.02 16.40
N THR A 264 -23.42 -8.09 16.16
CA THR A 264 -23.97 -8.38 14.83
C THR A 264 -23.77 -7.21 13.87
N LEU A 265 -23.76 -5.97 14.39
CA LEU A 265 -23.44 -4.75 13.65
C LEU A 265 -22.00 -4.80 13.12
N TRP A 266 -21.04 -4.97 14.04
CA TRP A 266 -19.62 -4.95 13.72
C TRP A 266 -19.15 -6.14 12.91
N ARG A 267 -19.75 -7.33 13.12
CA ARG A 267 -19.47 -8.52 12.31
C ARG A 267 -19.70 -8.27 10.83
N ASN A 268 -20.80 -7.59 10.48
CA ASN A 268 -21.10 -7.25 9.10
C ASN A 268 -20.03 -6.33 8.49
N PHE A 269 -19.65 -5.27 9.20
CA PHE A 269 -18.59 -4.36 8.76
C PHE A 269 -17.24 -5.06 8.59
N VAL A 270 -16.87 -5.95 9.52
CA VAL A 270 -15.64 -6.75 9.42
C VAL A 270 -15.67 -7.63 8.17
N GLN A 271 -16.76 -8.36 7.92
CA GLN A 271 -16.92 -9.21 6.74
C GLN A 271 -16.93 -8.44 5.42
N MET A 272 -17.49 -7.22 5.41
CA MET A 272 -17.50 -6.37 4.22
C MET A 272 -16.13 -5.75 3.93
N THR A 273 -15.41 -5.33 4.98
CA THR A 273 -14.16 -4.57 4.86
C THR A 273 -12.95 -5.48 4.61
N TYR A 274 -12.83 -6.57 5.38
CA TYR A 274 -11.66 -7.44 5.37
C TYR A 274 -11.87 -8.60 4.40
N LYS A 275 -11.87 -8.27 3.10
CA LYS A 275 -11.86 -9.22 1.99
C LYS A 275 -10.49 -9.19 1.30
N PRO A 276 -10.09 -10.27 0.61
CA PRO A 276 -8.93 -10.21 -0.30
C PRO A 276 -9.10 -9.03 -1.26
N PRO A 277 -8.07 -8.20 -1.48
CA PRO A 277 -6.64 -8.37 -1.15
C PRO A 277 -6.18 -7.76 0.20
N GLN A 278 -7.09 -7.22 1.04
CA GLN A 278 -6.71 -6.65 2.35
C GLN A 278 -6.20 -7.71 3.33
N VAL A 279 -6.70 -8.93 3.20
CA VAL A 279 -6.30 -10.08 4.00
C VAL A 279 -5.98 -11.21 3.03
N PRO A 280 -4.85 -11.93 3.22
CA PRO A 280 -4.45 -13.00 2.31
C PRO A 280 -5.47 -14.16 2.31
N ASN A 281 -5.90 -14.64 3.47
CA ASN A 281 -6.82 -15.80 3.59
C ASN A 281 -7.98 -15.52 4.56
N SER A 282 -9.18 -16.03 4.25
CA SER A 282 -10.38 -15.94 5.09
C SER A 282 -10.16 -16.57 6.49
N GLU A 283 -9.41 -17.67 6.56
CA GLU A 283 -9.08 -18.36 7.83
C GLU A 283 -8.23 -17.51 8.78
N SER A 284 -7.48 -16.55 8.26
CA SER A 284 -6.71 -15.60 9.07
C SER A 284 -7.62 -14.71 9.93
N MET A 285 -8.85 -14.44 9.49
CA MET A 285 -9.78 -13.57 10.22
C MET A 285 -10.27 -14.20 11.52
N SER A 286 -10.49 -15.51 11.57
CA SER A 286 -10.88 -16.20 12.80
C SER A 286 -9.82 -16.03 13.89
N LEU A 287 -8.54 -16.22 13.54
CA LEU A 287 -7.40 -16.01 14.44
C LEU A 287 -7.28 -14.55 14.91
N VAL A 288 -7.57 -13.57 14.02
CA VAL A 288 -7.57 -12.15 14.38
C VAL A 288 -8.71 -11.82 15.35
N VAL A 289 -9.89 -12.39 15.14
CA VAL A 289 -11.05 -12.22 16.02
C VAL A 289 -10.79 -12.83 17.40
N GLU A 290 -10.17 -14.02 17.45
CA GLU A 290 -9.74 -14.66 18.70
C GLU A 290 -8.74 -13.79 19.47
N ARG A 291 -7.73 -13.25 18.80
CA ARG A 291 -6.76 -12.30 19.40
C ARG A 291 -7.40 -11.04 19.96
N CYS A 292 -8.56 -10.65 19.43
CA CYS A 292 -9.32 -9.49 19.87
C CYS A 292 -10.45 -9.84 20.85
N LEU A 293 -10.36 -10.99 21.54
CA LEU A 293 -11.35 -11.44 22.53
C LEU A 293 -12.77 -11.54 21.95
N SER A 294 -12.90 -11.92 20.68
CA SER A 294 -14.18 -11.97 19.95
C SER A 294 -14.93 -10.63 19.86
N ASN A 295 -14.23 -9.50 20.07
CA ASN A 295 -14.81 -8.17 19.94
C ASN A 295 -14.66 -7.66 18.48
N TYR A 296 -15.70 -7.84 17.68
CA TYR A 296 -15.73 -7.40 16.27
C TYR A 296 -15.52 -5.90 16.09
N ARG A 297 -15.96 -5.08 17.05
CA ARG A 297 -15.73 -3.63 17.01
C ARG A 297 -14.24 -3.33 17.09
N ARG A 298 -13.54 -3.97 18.03
CA ARG A 298 -12.10 -3.80 18.22
C ARG A 298 -11.34 -4.23 16.98
N VAL A 299 -11.69 -5.39 16.41
CA VAL A 299 -11.13 -5.87 15.13
C VAL A 299 -11.31 -4.81 14.05
N PHE A 300 -12.53 -4.26 13.90
CA PHE A 300 -12.81 -3.24 12.88
C PHE A 300 -11.99 -1.95 13.04
N VAL A 301 -11.63 -1.54 14.26
CA VAL A 301 -10.89 -0.29 14.50
C VAL A 301 -9.38 -0.53 14.46
N GLU A 302 -8.90 -1.62 15.08
CA GLU A 302 -7.48 -1.88 15.33
C GLU A 302 -6.83 -2.78 14.28
N HIS A 303 -7.58 -3.55 13.50
CA HIS A 303 -6.96 -4.38 12.47
C HIS A 303 -6.53 -3.50 11.27
N PRO A 304 -5.26 -3.59 10.82
CA PRO A 304 -4.76 -2.79 9.72
C PRO A 304 -5.61 -2.95 8.45
N ARG A 305 -5.94 -1.83 7.80
CA ARG A 305 -6.65 -1.83 6.52
C ARG A 305 -6.26 -0.64 5.65
N ILE A 306 -6.33 -0.84 4.34
CA ILE A 306 -6.23 0.26 3.38
C ILE A 306 -7.60 0.87 3.16
N ARG A 307 -7.66 2.19 3.05
CA ARG A 307 -8.88 2.91 2.72
C ARG A 307 -9.07 2.98 1.21
N LEU A 308 -10.22 2.54 0.75
CA LEU A 308 -10.59 2.51 -0.68
C LEU A 308 -11.48 3.71 -1.08
N ASP A 309 -11.98 4.46 -0.11
CA ASP A 309 -12.90 5.59 -0.27
C ASP A 309 -12.20 6.93 -0.60
N GLY A 310 -11.00 6.87 -1.17
CA GLY A 310 -10.19 8.07 -1.38
C GLY A 310 -8.87 7.82 -2.11
N VAL A 311 -7.95 8.77 -1.96
CA VAL A 311 -6.63 8.78 -2.61
C VAL A 311 -5.56 9.07 -1.57
N TYR A 312 -4.43 8.40 -1.71
CA TYR A 312 -3.21 8.65 -0.93
C TYR A 312 -2.32 9.60 -1.74
N ILE A 313 -1.93 10.73 -1.15
CA ILE A 313 -1.22 11.83 -1.82
C ILE A 313 0.09 12.08 -1.10
N ALA A 314 1.21 12.01 -1.81
CA ALA A 314 2.50 12.47 -1.34
C ALA A 314 2.88 13.74 -2.11
N ILE A 315 3.19 14.81 -1.38
CA ILE A 315 3.70 16.06 -1.94
C ILE A 315 5.21 16.03 -1.74
N CYS A 316 5.96 15.96 -2.84
CA CYS A 316 7.41 15.91 -2.80
C CYS A 316 7.97 17.18 -3.42
N GLN A 317 8.98 17.74 -2.75
CA GLN A 317 9.67 18.93 -3.20
C GLN A 317 11.18 18.70 -3.16
N TYR A 318 11.89 19.20 -4.16
CA TYR A 318 13.34 19.22 -4.14
C TYR A 318 13.89 20.46 -4.82
N VAL A 319 15.06 20.89 -4.37
CA VAL A 319 15.77 22.01 -4.96
C VAL A 319 16.70 21.48 -6.03
N ARG A 320 16.51 21.93 -7.26
CA ARG A 320 17.42 21.68 -8.38
C ARG A 320 18.22 22.96 -8.65
N HIS A 321 19.54 22.85 -8.71
CA HIS A 321 20.37 23.95 -9.16
C HIS A 321 20.14 24.20 -10.65
N GLY A 322 19.78 25.43 -10.99
CA GLY A 322 19.69 25.91 -12.37
C GLY A 322 21.08 26.18 -12.94
N LEU A 323 21.14 26.31 -14.26
CA LEU A 323 22.34 26.79 -14.93
C LEU A 323 22.31 28.31 -14.90
N SER A 324 23.33 28.93 -14.31
CA SER A 324 23.59 30.36 -14.43
C SER A 324 24.93 30.58 -15.12
N GLU A 325 24.98 31.60 -15.97
CA GLU A 325 26.21 32.02 -16.65
C GLU A 325 27.13 32.81 -15.71
N ASN A 326 26.52 33.44 -14.69
CA ASN A 326 27.20 34.24 -13.68
C ASN A 326 27.50 33.39 -12.43
N HIS A 327 28.79 33.21 -12.12
CA HIS A 327 29.25 32.47 -10.93
C HIS A 327 28.84 33.10 -9.59
N TRP A 328 28.44 34.39 -9.58
CA TRP A 328 27.91 35.08 -8.39
C TRP A 328 26.40 34.95 -8.22
N VAL A 329 25.68 34.42 -9.21
CA VAL A 329 24.22 34.25 -9.16
C VAL A 329 23.89 32.77 -9.20
N ASN A 330 23.50 32.21 -8.06
CA ASN A 330 23.03 30.82 -8.00
C ASN A 330 21.52 30.78 -8.21
N ILE A 331 21.08 30.34 -9.38
CA ILE A 331 19.65 30.12 -9.66
C ILE A 331 19.28 28.74 -9.09
N SER A 332 18.28 28.69 -8.21
CA SER A 332 17.75 27.44 -7.68
C SER A 332 16.26 27.32 -8.03
N HIS A 333 15.88 26.16 -8.55
CA HIS A 333 14.49 25.85 -8.89
C HIS A 333 13.93 24.93 -7.82
N LEU A 334 12.85 25.35 -7.17
CA LEU A 334 12.06 24.47 -6.31
C LEU A 334 11.12 23.68 -7.22
N VAL A 335 11.35 22.37 -7.35
CA VAL A 335 10.50 21.50 -8.15
C VAL A 335 9.55 20.76 -7.22
N THR A 336 8.26 21.02 -7.38
CA THR A 336 7.19 20.32 -6.68
C THR A 336 6.55 19.29 -7.60
N TYR A 337 6.41 18.06 -7.11
CA TYR A 337 5.62 17.03 -7.77
C TYR A 337 4.77 16.27 -6.77
N HIS A 338 3.63 15.78 -7.23
CA HIS A 338 2.67 15.04 -6.44
C HIS A 338 2.60 13.60 -6.93
N ARG A 339 2.55 12.66 -5.98
CA ARG A 339 2.28 11.25 -6.26
C ARG A 339 0.94 10.86 -5.68
N TYR A 340 0.13 10.20 -6.49
CA TYR A 340 -1.20 9.73 -6.13
C TYR A 340 -1.24 8.21 -6.17
N LEU A 341 -1.75 7.59 -5.10
CA LEU A 341 -2.08 6.17 -5.06
C LEU A 341 -3.58 6.01 -4.81
N ARG A 342 -4.25 5.26 -5.69
CA ARG A 342 -5.65 4.88 -5.54
C ARG A 342 -5.79 3.37 -5.55
N PHE A 343 -6.39 2.83 -4.50
CA PHE A 343 -6.58 1.39 -4.30
C PHE A 343 -8.01 0.98 -4.62
N PHE A 344 -8.19 -0.19 -5.24
CA PHE A 344 -9.49 -0.76 -5.59
C PHE A 344 -9.74 -2.10 -4.88
N PRO A 345 -11.01 -2.47 -4.60
CA PRO A 345 -11.36 -3.73 -3.96
C PRO A 345 -10.94 -4.99 -4.74
N ASN A 346 -10.77 -4.88 -6.06
CA ASN A 346 -10.37 -5.99 -6.93
C ASN A 346 -8.87 -6.30 -6.90
N GLY A 347 -8.07 -5.59 -6.08
CA GLY A 347 -6.62 -5.75 -6.08
C GLY A 347 -5.86 -4.83 -7.01
N GLN A 348 -6.54 -3.98 -7.80
CA GLN A 348 -5.86 -3.02 -8.65
C GLN A 348 -5.46 -1.76 -7.88
N VAL A 349 -4.30 -1.20 -8.23
CA VAL A 349 -3.80 0.08 -7.74
C VAL A 349 -3.41 0.97 -8.90
N LEU A 350 -3.77 2.25 -8.81
CA LEU A 350 -3.31 3.28 -9.73
C LEU A 350 -2.23 4.10 -9.04
N SER A 351 -1.12 4.29 -9.74
CA SER A 351 -0.04 5.17 -9.32
C SER A 351 0.11 6.27 -10.37
N LEU A 352 0.04 7.53 -9.95
CA LEU A 352 0.20 8.66 -10.85
C LEU A 352 1.22 9.64 -10.28
N LEU A 353 2.23 9.97 -11.08
CA LEU A 353 3.19 11.04 -10.79
C LEU A 353 2.89 12.24 -11.68
N VAL A 354 2.65 13.39 -11.06
CA VAL A 354 2.32 14.65 -11.74
C VAL A 354 3.18 15.78 -11.18
N ASN A 355 3.64 16.68 -12.03
CA ASN A 355 4.32 17.90 -11.60
C ASN A 355 3.31 18.97 -11.14
N GLU A 356 3.82 20.12 -10.70
CA GLU A 356 3.02 21.28 -10.24
C GLU A 356 2.03 21.85 -11.28
N ASP A 357 2.19 21.51 -12.56
CA ASP A 357 1.33 22.00 -13.65
C ASP A 357 -0.16 21.65 -13.49
N TYR A 358 -0.49 20.66 -12.66
CA TYR A 358 -1.87 20.21 -12.44
C TYR A 358 -2.33 20.39 -11.00
N THR A 359 -3.51 20.97 -10.84
CA THR A 359 -4.14 21.11 -9.52
C THR A 359 -4.78 19.79 -9.08
N HIS A 360 -4.75 19.49 -7.78
CA HIS A 360 -5.40 18.33 -7.16
C HIS A 360 -6.86 18.12 -7.61
N GLN A 361 -7.62 19.21 -7.75
CA GLN A 361 -9.02 19.20 -8.17
C GLN A 361 -9.21 18.71 -9.61
N GLN A 362 -8.22 18.88 -10.48
CA GLN A 362 -8.24 18.39 -11.87
C GLN A 362 -7.87 16.91 -11.93
N ILE A 363 -6.87 16.49 -11.15
CA ILE A 363 -6.34 15.11 -11.18
C ILE A 363 -7.29 14.10 -10.54
N ILE A 364 -7.89 14.44 -9.39
CA ILE A 364 -8.73 13.47 -8.64
C ILE A 364 -9.90 12.94 -9.49
N PRO A 365 -10.68 13.75 -10.22
CA PRO A 365 -11.74 13.23 -11.10
C PRO A 365 -11.22 12.35 -12.24
N LEU A 366 -10.01 12.63 -12.73
CA LEU A 366 -9.38 11.93 -13.86
C LEU A 366 -8.71 10.61 -13.47
N LEU A 367 -8.40 10.39 -12.19
CA LEU A 367 -7.69 9.23 -11.67
C LEU A 367 -8.54 7.93 -11.73
N LYS A 368 -8.84 7.50 -12.94
CA LYS A 368 -9.59 6.29 -13.30
C LYS A 368 -8.68 5.35 -14.11
N PRO A 369 -8.97 4.04 -14.17
CA PRO A 369 -8.18 3.08 -14.95
C PRO A 369 -8.10 3.41 -16.46
N THR A 370 -9.04 4.21 -16.97
CA THR A 370 -9.09 4.66 -18.37
C THR A 370 -8.13 5.82 -18.67
N LEU A 371 -7.52 6.44 -17.65
CA LEU A 371 -6.58 7.53 -17.83
C LEU A 371 -5.38 7.07 -18.66
N ARG A 372 -4.95 7.90 -19.61
CA ARG A 372 -3.75 7.71 -20.43
C ARG A 372 -2.94 8.99 -20.35
N MET A 373 -1.95 9.04 -19.45
CA MET A 373 -1.06 10.18 -19.32
C MET A 373 0.33 9.75 -18.85
N LYS A 374 1.34 10.55 -19.13
CA LYS A 374 2.72 10.30 -18.68
C LYS A 374 2.76 10.22 -17.15
N GLY A 375 3.48 9.23 -16.63
CA GLY A 375 3.60 9.01 -15.18
C GLY A 375 2.44 8.23 -14.57
N PHE A 376 1.51 7.72 -15.39
CA PHE A 376 0.41 6.86 -14.93
C PHE A 376 0.77 5.39 -15.04
N PHE A 377 0.61 4.66 -13.94
CA PHE A 377 0.89 3.25 -13.82
C PHE A 377 -0.31 2.51 -13.22
N ILE A 378 -0.55 1.29 -13.70
CA ILE A 378 -1.54 0.37 -13.17
C ILE A 378 -0.82 -0.87 -12.69
N GLY A 379 -1.14 -1.33 -11.49
CA GLY A 379 -0.63 -2.59 -10.98
C GLY A 379 -1.56 -3.24 -9.99
N ASN A 380 -1.02 -4.18 -9.23
CA ASN A 380 -1.75 -4.93 -8.22
C ASN A 380 -1.26 -4.56 -6.82
N TRP A 381 -2.12 -4.67 -5.81
CA TRP A 381 -1.77 -4.47 -4.42
C TRP A 381 -2.28 -5.59 -3.53
N HIS A 382 -1.55 -5.87 -2.46
CA HIS A 382 -2.03 -6.67 -1.34
C HIS A 382 -1.49 -6.13 -0.02
N LEU A 383 -2.18 -6.45 1.08
CA LEU A 383 -1.77 -6.09 2.43
C LEU A 383 -1.35 -7.34 3.21
N SER A 384 -0.12 -7.32 3.74
CA SER A 384 0.40 -8.34 4.65
C SER A 384 0.76 -7.71 5.99
N GLY A 385 -0.09 -7.93 6.99
CA GLY A 385 0.05 -7.29 8.30
C GLY A 385 -0.07 -5.76 8.21
N LYS A 386 1.07 -5.06 8.31
CA LYS A 386 1.16 -3.60 8.14
C LYS A 386 1.95 -3.19 6.90
N THR A 387 2.32 -4.14 6.04
CA THR A 387 3.11 -3.87 4.84
C THR A 387 2.21 -4.00 3.62
N VAL A 388 2.08 -2.92 2.86
CA VAL A 388 1.39 -2.92 1.57
C VAL A 388 2.44 -3.20 0.50
N GLN A 389 2.18 -4.16 -0.36
CA GLN A 389 3.02 -4.43 -1.52
C GLN A 389 2.26 -4.07 -2.78
N LEU A 390 2.90 -3.29 -3.64
CA LEU A 390 2.43 -2.96 -4.97
C LEU A 390 3.34 -3.68 -5.96
N THR A 391 2.75 -4.48 -6.82
CA THR A 391 3.46 -5.28 -7.82
C THR A 391 2.92 -4.99 -9.21
N ASN A 392 3.72 -5.30 -10.23
CA ASN A 392 3.32 -5.15 -11.62
C ASN A 392 2.79 -3.75 -11.96
N LEU A 393 3.41 -2.68 -11.44
CA LEU A 393 3.08 -1.31 -11.82
C LEU A 393 3.60 -1.08 -13.25
N LEU A 394 2.74 -1.32 -14.23
CA LEU A 394 3.02 -1.18 -15.66
C LEU A 394 2.63 0.21 -16.14
N ASP A 395 3.41 0.75 -17.07
CA ASP A 395 3.12 2.06 -17.67
C ASP A 395 1.82 1.98 -18.48
N ALA A 396 0.80 2.71 -18.04
CA ALA A 396 -0.50 2.81 -18.67
C ALA A 396 -0.67 4.17 -19.36
N SER A 397 0.41 4.89 -19.67
CA SER A 397 0.38 6.16 -20.40
C SER A 397 -0.08 6.05 -21.85
N GLY A 398 -0.28 4.83 -22.37
CA GLY A 398 -0.63 4.55 -23.76
C GLY A 398 0.57 4.42 -24.70
N ARG A 399 1.80 4.55 -24.17
CA ARG A 399 3.04 4.32 -24.93
C ARG A 399 3.33 2.85 -25.22
N PHE A 400 2.82 1.96 -24.38
CA PHE A 400 2.97 0.52 -24.52
C PHE A 400 1.58 -0.15 -24.49
N PRO A 401 1.35 -1.18 -25.31
CA PRO A 401 0.12 -1.96 -25.22
C PRO A 401 0.07 -2.67 -23.87
N LEU A 402 -1.05 -2.53 -23.16
CA LEU A 402 -1.31 -3.31 -21.95
C LEU A 402 -1.53 -4.78 -22.35
N PRO A 403 -0.99 -5.76 -21.60
CA PRO A 403 -1.08 -7.18 -21.94
C PRO A 403 -2.51 -7.77 -21.93
N SER A 404 -3.53 -6.98 -21.58
CA SER A 404 -4.94 -7.39 -21.50
C SER A 404 -5.85 -6.70 -22.54
N SER A 405 -5.29 -5.97 -23.50
CA SER A 405 -6.07 -5.38 -24.59
C SER A 405 -6.09 -6.37 -25.76
N ASP A 406 -7.26 -6.90 -26.13
CA ASP A 406 -7.54 -7.70 -27.34
C ASP A 406 -7.33 -6.91 -28.65
N ALA A 407 -6.42 -5.94 -28.67
CA ALA A 407 -6.08 -5.17 -29.85
C ALA A 407 -5.10 -5.96 -30.72
N PRO A 408 -5.30 -6.00 -32.05
CA PRO A 408 -4.38 -6.69 -32.95
C PRO A 408 -2.98 -6.08 -32.83
N VAL A 409 -2.04 -6.92 -32.39
CA VAL A 409 -0.62 -6.60 -32.29
C VAL A 409 -0.11 -6.24 -33.68
N SER A 410 0.29 -4.99 -33.87
CA SER A 410 1.05 -4.57 -35.05
C SER A 410 2.47 -5.15 -34.91
N PRO A 411 2.98 -5.91 -35.88
CA PRO A 411 4.21 -6.71 -35.73
C PRO A 411 5.53 -5.91 -35.71
N GLU A 412 5.48 -4.58 -35.67
CA GLU A 412 6.67 -3.71 -35.79
C GLU A 412 7.14 -3.08 -34.47
N SER A 413 6.46 -3.34 -33.34
CA SER A 413 6.91 -2.88 -32.02
C SER A 413 6.84 -4.01 -30.99
N ASN A 414 7.88 -4.84 -30.95
CA ASN A 414 8.06 -5.91 -29.97
C ASN A 414 8.34 -5.40 -28.53
N ASP A 415 8.39 -4.08 -28.31
CA ASP A 415 8.58 -3.50 -26.99
C ASP A 415 7.25 -3.41 -26.25
N GLY A 416 6.84 -4.52 -25.60
CA GLY A 416 6.05 -4.37 -24.37
C GLY A 416 6.85 -3.55 -23.35
N ALA A 417 6.21 -2.88 -22.40
CA ALA A 417 6.93 -2.08 -21.40
C ALA A 417 8.06 -2.92 -20.76
N PRO A 418 9.36 -2.61 -20.99
CA PRO A 418 10.44 -3.53 -20.63
C PRO A 418 10.61 -3.70 -19.11
N TYR A 419 9.98 -2.82 -18.34
CA TYR A 419 10.05 -2.78 -16.89
C TYR A 419 8.65 -2.61 -16.28
N ALA A 420 8.41 -3.36 -15.21
CA ALA A 420 7.38 -3.08 -14.23
C ALA A 420 8.02 -2.40 -13.02
N PHE A 421 7.25 -1.65 -12.24
CA PHE A 421 7.71 -1.18 -10.94
C PHE A 421 7.06 -1.99 -9.81
N ALA A 422 7.79 -2.12 -8.71
CA ALA A 422 7.31 -2.69 -7.47
C ALA A 422 7.58 -1.70 -6.33
N MET A 423 6.62 -1.54 -5.42
CA MET A 423 6.73 -0.60 -4.29
C MET A 423 6.30 -1.29 -3.01
N THR A 424 7.10 -1.17 -1.96
CA THR A 424 6.74 -1.65 -0.62
C THR A 424 6.47 -0.47 0.28
N LEU A 425 5.28 -0.43 0.88
CA LEU A 425 4.84 0.64 1.77
C LEU A 425 4.57 0.10 3.18
N SER A 426 4.79 0.94 4.19
CA SER A 426 4.41 0.70 5.57
C SER A 426 3.13 1.45 5.91
N LEU A 427 2.11 0.73 6.34
CA LEU A 427 0.82 1.27 6.76
C LEU A 427 0.89 1.75 8.21
N LEU A 428 0.64 3.05 8.40
CA LEU A 428 0.76 3.76 9.65
C LEU A 428 -0.52 4.55 9.95
N SER A 429 -0.68 4.98 11.20
CA SER A 429 -1.80 5.81 11.66
C SER A 429 -1.31 7.19 12.07
N ARG A 430 -2.12 8.23 11.87
CA ARG A 430 -1.95 9.56 12.45
C ARG A 430 -2.46 9.61 13.90
N PRO A 431 -2.19 10.71 14.64
CA PRO A 431 -2.93 11.03 15.87
C PRO A 431 -4.44 11.13 15.62
N THR A 432 -4.83 11.75 14.50
CA THR A 432 -6.22 11.90 14.05
C THR A 432 -6.55 10.86 12.97
N GLY A 433 -7.14 9.75 13.41
CA GLY A 433 -7.60 8.66 12.54
C GLY A 433 -6.61 7.51 12.37
N ARG A 434 -7.14 6.31 12.12
CA ARG A 434 -6.36 5.08 11.94
C ARG A 434 -6.07 4.81 10.46
N TRP A 435 -4.92 4.20 10.18
CA TRP A 435 -4.54 3.63 8.89
C TRP A 435 -4.61 4.60 7.70
N ASN A 436 -4.23 5.86 7.92
CA ASN A 436 -4.35 6.97 6.97
C ASN A 436 -3.00 7.49 6.43
N ARG A 437 -1.92 6.74 6.65
CA ARG A 437 -0.56 7.11 6.25
C ARG A 437 0.16 5.90 5.65
N LEU A 438 0.82 6.10 4.51
CA LEU A 438 1.67 5.09 3.87
C LEU A 438 3.07 5.67 3.73
N ASP A 439 4.06 4.98 4.29
CA ASP A 439 5.46 5.36 4.20
C ASP A 439 6.20 4.46 3.20
N ILE A 440 7.03 5.02 2.33
CA ILE A 440 7.70 4.25 1.28
C ILE A 440 8.96 3.59 1.86
N LYS A 441 9.00 2.26 1.85
CA LYS A 441 10.16 1.49 2.32
C LYS A 441 11.11 1.11 1.19
N SER A 442 10.57 0.75 0.04
CA SER A 442 11.36 0.40 -1.13
C SER A 442 10.58 0.63 -2.41
N TYR A 443 11.32 0.86 -3.48
CA TYR A 443 10.80 0.98 -4.83
C TYR A 443 11.84 0.44 -5.78
N ASN A 444 11.40 -0.49 -6.63
CA ASN A 444 12.29 -1.24 -7.49
C ASN A 444 11.71 -1.24 -8.90
N SER A 445 12.56 -1.17 -9.91
CA SER A 445 12.21 -1.55 -11.27
C SER A 445 12.50 -3.04 -11.45
N VAL A 446 11.54 -3.77 -12.00
CA VAL A 446 11.60 -5.19 -12.31
C VAL A 446 11.60 -5.32 -13.82
N LYS A 447 12.68 -5.85 -14.41
CA LYS A 447 12.70 -6.13 -15.85
C LYS A 447 11.81 -7.32 -16.14
N LEU A 448 10.82 -7.17 -17.02
CA LEU A 448 9.79 -8.21 -17.23
C LEU A 448 10.35 -9.49 -17.87
N GLU A 449 11.34 -9.37 -18.74
CA GLU A 449 11.95 -10.52 -19.44
C GLU A 449 12.84 -11.37 -18.53
N THR A 450 13.65 -10.72 -17.68
CA THR A 450 14.67 -11.39 -16.86
C THR A 450 14.24 -11.59 -15.41
N GLY A 451 13.21 -10.87 -14.96
CA GLY A 451 12.80 -10.81 -13.56
C GLY A 451 13.81 -10.10 -12.65
N GLU A 452 14.81 -9.42 -13.21
CA GLU A 452 15.84 -8.73 -12.44
C GLU A 452 15.27 -7.50 -11.72
N VAL A 453 15.54 -7.41 -10.43
CA VAL A 453 15.01 -6.36 -9.54
C VAL A 453 16.11 -5.36 -9.25
N ASN A 454 15.96 -4.14 -9.78
CA ASN A 454 16.89 -3.03 -9.57
C ASN A 454 16.28 -2.00 -8.61
N PRO A 455 16.91 -1.75 -7.44
CA PRO A 455 16.41 -0.78 -6.49
C PRO A 455 16.63 0.65 -6.97
N ILE A 456 15.59 1.48 -6.84
CA ILE A 456 15.63 2.89 -7.20
C ILE A 456 15.95 3.70 -5.95
N GLN A 457 16.96 4.58 -6.04
CA GLN A 457 17.37 5.40 -4.90
C GLN A 457 16.32 6.45 -4.54
N MET A 458 15.97 6.49 -3.25
CA MET A 458 14.96 7.38 -2.68
C MET A 458 15.59 8.51 -1.90
N LYS A 459 15.86 9.63 -2.58
CA LYS A 459 16.48 10.80 -1.95
C LYS A 459 15.45 11.81 -1.41
N ASN A 460 14.32 12.00 -2.09
CA ASN A 460 13.35 13.06 -1.80
C ASN A 460 11.91 12.52 -1.74
N GLU A 461 11.71 11.44 -1.00
CA GLU A 461 10.39 10.83 -0.88
C GLU A 461 9.67 11.28 0.37
N HIS A 462 8.40 11.61 0.20
CA HIS A 462 7.50 11.93 1.29
C HIS A 462 6.45 10.84 1.46
N GLU A 463 5.98 10.74 2.69
CA GLU A 463 4.89 9.85 3.08
C GLU A 463 3.61 10.20 2.31
N PHE A 464 2.82 9.19 1.94
CA PHE A 464 1.50 9.41 1.40
C PHE A 464 0.48 9.62 2.50
N TRP A 465 -0.35 10.64 2.29
CA TRP A 465 -1.43 11.02 3.17
C TRP A 465 -2.78 10.72 2.55
N PHE A 466 -3.65 10.04 3.29
CA PHE A 466 -5.00 9.75 2.82
C PHE A 466 -5.88 11.00 2.78
N SER A 467 -6.58 11.19 1.66
CA SER A 467 -7.63 12.19 1.45
C SER A 467 -8.91 11.50 0.99
N LYS A 468 -10.04 11.76 1.68
CA LYS A 468 -11.34 11.16 1.35
C LYS A 468 -11.94 11.87 0.13
N VAL A 469 -12.45 11.09 -0.83
CA VAL A 469 -13.05 11.62 -2.06
C VAL A 469 -14.50 11.18 -2.16
N ARG A 470 -15.44 12.13 -2.11
CA ARG A 470 -16.89 11.83 -2.07
C ARG A 470 -17.36 11.03 -3.28
N SER A 471 -16.86 11.34 -4.48
CA SER A 471 -17.21 10.64 -5.71
C SER A 471 -16.75 9.18 -5.75
N TYR A 472 -15.92 8.74 -4.79
CA TYR A 472 -15.40 7.37 -4.73
C TYR A 472 -16.12 6.51 -3.69
N ALA A 473 -17.14 7.04 -3.00
CA ALA A 473 -17.87 6.34 -1.95
C ALA A 473 -18.79 5.20 -2.44
N LEU A 474 -18.62 4.73 -3.67
CA LEU A 474 -19.45 3.71 -4.34
C LEU A 474 -18.94 2.27 -4.13
N TYR A 475 -17.97 2.04 -3.25
CA TYR A 475 -17.34 0.74 -3.04
C TYR A 475 -17.46 0.23 -1.62
#